data_AF-A0A949E280-F1
#
_entry.id   AF-A0A949E280-F1
#
_cell.length_a   1.000
_cell.length_b   1.000
_cell.length_c   1.000
_cell.angle_alpha   90.00
_cell.angle_beta   90.00
_cell.angle_gamma   90.00
#
_symmetry.space_group_name_H-M   'P 1'
#
loop_
_entity.id
_entity.type
_entity.pdbx_description
1 polymer ?
#
loop_
_entity_poly.entity_id
_entity_poly.type
_entity_poly.pdbx_seq_one_letter_code
_entity_poly.pdbx_strand_id
1 'polypeptide(L)'
;MNFTEILVGCVVFLFSASNPPQPIGTGFIVQYPCNGIEGRYFPIIITANHVIAGRDKVLARFNLKNQGLTSYVKYDISAMKRINDFWNHPDDGVDIVAFRSLHYEETSYMPLSFDSIASKEIFKTEDIKETDRIIFPSLLINFMGNSQNYPVVRNGTIALIPSEKVPLKYKVGQKEIETKQEVIFVDATSIPGASGSPIFLFPGPRIKNNSYNLGGKNKAYLLGVMHGFYHAIPRELIEVETTETKTMFSENSGIAIIFPSWKLLELFQNEDFNKRINELSNIEKEKLKNK
;
A
#
# COMPACT_ATOMS: atom_id res chain seq x y z
N MET A 1 -2.22 20.84 6.97
CA MET A 1 -1.37 19.92 6.18
C MET A 1 -1.79 20.00 4.74
N ASN A 2 -0.84 20.22 3.83
CA ASN A 2 -1.15 20.17 2.41
C ASN A 2 -1.16 18.69 1.93
N PHE A 3 -1.86 18.42 0.83
CA PHE A 3 -2.01 17.06 0.31
C PHE A 3 -0.67 16.38 -0.01
N THR A 4 0.30 17.15 -0.54
CA THR A 4 1.62 16.64 -0.89
C THR A 4 2.39 16.12 0.32
N GLU A 5 2.36 16.83 1.45
CA GLU A 5 2.98 16.39 2.71
C GLU A 5 2.40 15.05 3.16
N ILE A 6 1.07 14.88 3.09
CA ILE A 6 0.40 13.61 3.42
C ILE A 6 0.86 12.49 2.49
N LEU A 7 0.95 12.75 1.19
CA LEU A 7 1.41 11.76 0.21
C LEU A 7 2.80 11.22 0.59
N VAL A 8 3.82 12.08 0.68
CA VAL A 8 5.18 11.60 0.95
C VAL A 8 5.39 11.18 2.41
N GLY A 9 4.66 11.77 3.36
CA GLY A 9 4.81 11.48 4.78
C GLY A 9 4.15 10.16 5.20
N CYS A 10 3.17 9.65 4.46
CA CYS A 10 2.47 8.42 4.82
C CYS A 10 3.22 7.13 4.45
N VAL A 11 4.21 7.21 3.56
CA VAL A 11 4.93 6.03 3.06
C VAL A 11 6.17 5.69 3.86
N VAL A 12 6.47 4.39 3.90
CA VAL A 12 7.69 3.80 4.42
C VAL A 12 8.30 2.91 3.37
N PHE A 13 9.63 2.82 3.35
CA PHE A 13 10.34 1.92 2.46
C PHE A 13 10.65 0.62 3.20
N LEU A 14 10.28 -0.50 2.58
CA LEU A 14 10.50 -1.83 3.14
C LEU A 14 11.78 -2.43 2.56
N PHE A 15 12.53 -3.11 3.41
CA PHE A 15 13.79 -3.76 3.09
C PHE A 15 13.83 -5.19 3.62
N SER A 16 14.59 -6.05 2.93
CA SER A 16 15.01 -7.33 3.49
C SER A 16 15.90 -7.09 4.71
N ALA A 17 15.80 -7.97 5.69
CA ALA A 17 16.71 -8.00 6.85
C ALA A 17 18.08 -8.64 6.53
N SER A 18 18.54 -8.54 5.27
CA SER A 18 19.87 -8.98 4.84
C SER A 18 20.94 -7.96 5.21
N ASN A 19 22.22 -8.33 5.06
CA ASN A 19 23.34 -7.41 5.21
C ASN A 19 24.16 -7.35 3.89
N PRO A 20 24.13 -6.23 3.15
CA PRO A 20 23.36 -5.01 3.42
C PRO A 20 21.85 -5.19 3.20
N PRO A 21 21.00 -4.36 3.86
CA PRO A 21 19.56 -4.33 3.59
C PRO A 21 19.27 -4.04 2.12
N GLN A 22 18.37 -4.80 1.50
CA GLN A 22 17.96 -4.57 0.11
C GLN A 22 16.54 -4.03 0.06
N PRO A 23 16.27 -2.99 -0.75
CA PRO A 23 14.92 -2.47 -0.92
C PRO A 23 14.02 -3.54 -1.55
N ILE A 24 12.84 -3.79 -0.97
CA ILE A 24 11.90 -4.82 -1.44
C ILE A 24 10.53 -4.26 -1.84
N GLY A 25 10.16 -3.06 -1.39
CA GLY A 25 8.87 -2.47 -1.77
C GLY A 25 8.50 -1.24 -0.96
N THR A 26 7.27 -0.78 -1.16
CA THR A 26 6.68 0.35 -0.43
C THR A 26 5.64 -0.16 0.55
N GLY A 27 5.54 0.47 1.71
CA GLY A 27 4.38 0.38 2.57
C GLY A 27 3.86 1.77 2.91
N PHE A 28 2.70 1.86 3.53
CA PHE A 28 2.16 3.10 4.04
C PHE A 28 1.45 2.89 5.37
N ILE A 29 1.27 3.97 6.13
CA ILE A 29 0.74 3.90 7.48
C ILE A 29 -0.67 4.47 7.50
N VAL A 30 -1.59 3.70 8.07
CA VAL A 30 -2.95 4.13 8.41
C VAL A 30 -3.03 4.27 9.93
N GLN A 31 -3.65 5.35 10.40
CA GLN A 31 -4.03 5.50 11.81
C GLN A 31 -5.42 4.91 12.03
N TYR A 32 -5.48 3.72 12.63
CA TYR A 32 -6.73 3.05 12.95
C TYR A 32 -7.26 3.54 14.31
N PRO A 33 -8.54 3.93 14.44
CA PRO A 33 -9.08 4.48 15.68
C PRO A 33 -9.01 3.50 16.86
N CYS A 34 -8.68 4.02 18.03
CA CYS A 34 -8.74 3.27 19.28
C CYS A 34 -10.20 3.22 19.78
N ASN A 35 -10.72 2.01 19.98
CA ASN A 35 -12.11 1.80 20.33
C ASN A 35 -12.47 2.41 21.69
N GLY A 36 -13.32 3.42 21.68
CA GLY A 36 -13.81 4.10 22.88
C GLY A 36 -12.83 5.10 23.51
N ILE A 37 -11.80 5.55 22.79
CA ILE A 37 -10.96 6.68 23.18
C ILE A 37 -10.85 7.63 21.98
N GLU A 38 -11.57 8.74 22.02
CA GLU A 38 -11.54 9.76 20.97
C GLU A 38 -10.13 10.36 20.81
N GLY A 39 -9.73 10.61 19.56
CA GLY A 39 -8.42 11.20 19.24
C GLY A 39 -7.22 10.27 19.44
N ARG A 40 -7.42 9.00 19.84
CA ARG A 40 -6.35 8.01 19.97
C ARG A 40 -6.40 6.99 18.85
N TYR A 41 -5.23 6.61 18.34
CA TYR A 41 -5.12 5.74 17.17
C TYR A 41 -3.97 4.73 17.32
N PHE A 42 -4.05 3.63 16.58
CA PHE A 42 -2.97 2.66 16.38
C PHE A 42 -2.41 2.80 14.96
N PRO A 43 -1.11 3.02 14.79
CA PRO A 43 -0.50 3.06 13.47
C PRO A 43 -0.34 1.64 12.91
N ILE A 44 -0.90 1.40 11.73
CA ILE A 44 -0.87 0.12 11.03
C ILE A 44 -0.14 0.32 9.69
N ILE A 45 0.93 -0.44 9.46
CA ILE A 45 1.62 -0.47 8.17
C ILE A 45 0.87 -1.43 7.24
N ILE A 46 0.57 -0.95 6.05
CA ILE A 46 -0.07 -1.68 4.96
C ILE A 46 0.93 -1.81 3.81
N THR A 47 0.97 -2.97 3.19
CA THR A 47 1.77 -3.23 1.98
C THR A 47 1.16 -4.38 1.17
N ALA A 48 1.78 -4.71 0.04
CA ALA A 48 1.44 -5.89 -0.73
C ALA A 48 2.00 -7.16 -0.06
N ASN A 49 1.22 -8.25 -0.01
CA ASN A 49 1.63 -9.47 0.71
C ASN A 49 2.91 -10.07 0.10
N HIS A 50 3.01 -10.14 -1.23
CA HIS A 50 4.21 -10.68 -1.90
C HIS A 50 5.51 -9.91 -1.57
N VAL A 51 5.43 -8.63 -1.17
CA VAL A 51 6.61 -7.83 -0.78
C VAL A 51 7.30 -8.44 0.42
N ILE A 52 6.53 -8.89 1.42
CA ILE A 52 7.06 -9.39 2.70
C ILE A 52 6.90 -10.90 2.90
N ALA A 53 6.13 -11.57 2.04
CA ALA A 53 5.90 -13.00 2.13
C ALA A 53 7.21 -13.82 2.15
N GLY A 54 7.19 -14.92 2.91
CA GLY A 54 8.34 -15.82 3.07
C GLY A 54 9.50 -15.25 3.91
N ARG A 55 9.32 -14.10 4.56
CA ARG A 55 10.36 -13.48 5.40
C ARG A 55 9.95 -13.49 6.87
N ASP A 56 10.83 -13.98 7.72
CA ASP A 56 10.65 -13.89 9.18
C ASP A 56 10.85 -12.46 9.70
N LYS A 57 11.66 -11.67 9.00
CA LYS A 57 12.08 -10.33 9.41
C LYS A 57 12.09 -9.39 8.22
N VAL A 58 11.59 -8.19 8.43
CA VAL A 58 11.67 -7.08 7.48
C VAL A 58 12.15 -5.83 8.20
N LEU A 59 12.75 -4.90 7.47
CA LEU A 59 13.10 -3.59 7.98
C LEU A 59 12.19 -2.56 7.31
N ALA A 60 11.68 -1.60 8.06
CA ALA A 60 11.08 -0.40 7.47
C ALA A 60 11.96 0.80 7.78
N ARG A 61 12.26 1.59 6.75
CA ARG A 61 13.10 2.78 6.87
C ARG A 61 12.22 4.01 7.05
N PHE A 62 12.46 4.76 8.12
CA PHE A 62 11.74 5.97 8.49
C PHE A 62 12.66 7.20 8.48
N ASN A 63 12.07 8.37 8.24
CA ASN A 63 12.72 9.65 8.54
C ASN A 63 12.69 9.90 10.05
N LEU A 64 13.73 10.50 10.62
CA LEU A 64 13.72 10.97 12.00
C LEU A 64 13.23 12.43 12.08
N LYS A 65 12.50 12.79 13.14
CA LYS A 65 11.78 14.08 13.25
C LYS A 65 12.66 15.33 13.07
N ASN A 66 13.95 15.30 13.43
CA ASN A 66 14.75 16.52 13.55
C ASN A 66 16.24 16.40 13.17
N GLN A 67 16.65 15.36 12.42
CA GLN A 67 18.09 15.08 12.27
C GLN A 67 18.58 14.93 10.83
N GLY A 68 17.72 15.00 9.80
CA GLY A 68 18.14 14.67 8.43
C GLY A 68 18.80 13.28 8.37
N LEU A 69 18.26 12.35 9.15
CA LEU A 69 18.72 10.98 9.27
C LEU A 69 17.54 10.03 9.09
N THR A 70 17.85 8.82 8.66
CA THR A 70 16.90 7.72 8.59
C THR A 70 17.24 6.62 9.59
N SER A 71 16.21 5.98 10.13
CA SER A 71 16.37 4.80 10.98
C SER A 71 15.69 3.59 10.35
N TYR A 72 16.35 2.44 10.46
CA TYR A 72 15.75 1.15 10.14
C TYR A 72 15.11 0.57 11.39
N VAL A 73 13.80 0.38 11.30
CA VAL A 73 13.02 -0.31 12.31
C VAL A 73 12.85 -1.76 11.89
N LYS A 74 13.26 -2.68 12.74
CA LYS A 74 13.14 -4.12 12.48
C LYS A 74 11.80 -4.65 12.96
N TYR A 75 11.10 -5.33 12.08
CA TYR A 75 9.85 -6.05 12.37
C TYR A 75 10.12 -7.55 12.28
N ASP A 76 9.98 -8.25 13.40
CA ASP A 76 10.00 -9.72 13.44
C ASP A 76 8.58 -10.24 13.17
N ILE A 77 8.33 -10.54 11.89
CA ILE A 77 7.02 -10.97 11.39
C ILE A 77 6.53 -12.21 12.12
N SER A 78 7.44 -13.16 12.40
CA SER A 78 7.12 -14.39 13.10
C SER A 78 6.74 -14.13 14.57
N ALA A 79 7.37 -13.18 15.24
CA ALA A 79 6.96 -12.73 16.57
C ALA A 79 5.62 -11.98 16.56
N MET A 80 5.41 -11.10 15.58
CA MET A 80 4.15 -10.35 15.45
C MET A 80 2.95 -11.25 15.23
N LYS A 81 3.10 -12.30 14.42
CA LYS A 81 2.07 -13.34 14.23
C LYS A 81 1.69 -14.03 15.53
N ARG A 82 2.66 -14.34 16.41
CA ARG A 82 2.38 -14.99 17.71
C ARG A 82 1.57 -14.12 18.67
N ILE A 83 1.64 -12.79 18.51
CA ILE A 83 0.91 -11.82 19.34
C ILE A 83 -0.25 -11.16 18.60
N ASN A 84 -0.65 -11.70 17.44
CA ASN A 84 -1.72 -11.19 16.58
C ASN A 84 -1.55 -9.72 16.14
N ASP A 85 -0.31 -9.22 16.01
CA ASP A 85 -0.02 -7.87 15.49
C ASP A 85 0.31 -7.85 13.98
N PHE A 86 0.09 -8.98 13.31
CA PHE A 86 0.27 -9.17 11.87
C PHE A 86 -0.98 -9.85 11.30
N TRP A 87 -1.55 -9.30 10.24
CA TRP A 87 -2.81 -9.73 9.67
C TRP A 87 -2.69 -9.90 8.16
N ASN A 88 -2.97 -11.11 7.69
CA ASN A 88 -3.24 -11.36 6.28
C ASN A 88 -4.69 -10.94 5.97
N HIS A 89 -4.97 -10.67 4.70
CA HIS A 89 -6.35 -10.58 4.24
C HIS A 89 -7.08 -11.93 4.44
N PRO A 90 -8.38 -11.96 4.81
CA PRO A 90 -9.14 -13.21 4.99
C PRO A 90 -9.33 -14.02 3.70
N ASP A 91 -9.36 -13.35 2.54
CA ASP A 91 -9.25 -13.97 1.22
C ASP A 91 -7.78 -14.06 0.80
N ASP A 92 -7.25 -15.28 0.71
CA ASP A 92 -5.89 -15.63 0.28
C ASP A 92 -5.50 -15.08 -1.11
N GLY A 93 -6.49 -14.78 -1.96
CA GLY A 93 -6.28 -14.20 -3.29
C GLY A 93 -6.09 -12.69 -3.29
N VAL A 94 -6.26 -12.02 -2.16
CA VAL A 94 -6.02 -10.58 -2.03
C VAL A 94 -4.61 -10.34 -1.55
N ASP A 95 -3.84 -9.60 -2.34
CA ASP A 95 -2.43 -9.32 -2.07
C ASP A 95 -2.24 -8.09 -1.17
N ILE A 96 -2.95 -8.04 -0.05
CA ILE A 96 -2.82 -6.99 0.97
C ILE A 96 -2.47 -7.64 2.31
N VAL A 97 -1.53 -7.03 3.01
CA VAL A 97 -1.14 -7.43 4.36
C VAL A 97 -0.97 -6.21 5.25
N ALA A 98 -1.27 -6.37 6.53
CA ALA A 98 -1.20 -5.32 7.53
C ALA A 98 -0.40 -5.78 8.75
N PHE A 99 0.34 -4.87 9.39
CA PHE A 99 1.00 -5.14 10.67
C PHE A 99 1.18 -3.87 11.50
N ARG A 100 1.14 -4.00 12.83
CA ARG A 100 1.19 -2.85 13.73
C ARG A 100 2.58 -2.20 13.72
N SER A 101 2.63 -0.87 13.64
CA SER A 101 3.87 -0.11 13.82
C SER A 101 4.10 0.19 15.30
N LEU A 102 5.29 -0.16 15.83
CA LEU A 102 5.61 -0.02 17.26
C LEU A 102 6.49 1.21 17.57
N HIS A 103 7.22 1.72 16.59
CA HIS A 103 8.31 2.68 16.80
C HIS A 103 7.93 4.11 16.39
N TYR A 104 6.72 4.52 16.76
CA TYR A 104 6.06 5.70 16.22
C TYR A 104 6.41 7.02 16.92
N GLU A 105 7.01 6.98 18.11
CA GLU A 105 7.29 8.20 18.88
C GLU A 105 8.56 8.92 18.40
N GLU A 106 9.55 8.14 17.92
CA GLU A 106 10.88 8.63 17.50
C GLU A 106 10.96 8.96 16.00
N THR A 107 10.01 8.49 15.20
CA THR A 107 10.03 8.58 13.73
C THR A 107 9.08 9.66 13.21
N SER A 108 9.46 10.31 12.11
CA SER A 108 8.65 11.28 11.38
C SER A 108 7.84 10.56 10.31
N TYR A 109 6.52 10.54 10.47
CA TYR A 109 5.58 10.03 9.49
C TYR A 109 4.24 10.77 9.62
N MET A 110 3.43 10.72 8.57
CA MET A 110 2.11 11.34 8.49
C MET A 110 1.09 10.25 8.12
N PRO A 111 0.49 9.57 9.10
CA PRO A 111 -0.40 8.45 8.80
C PRO A 111 -1.67 8.91 8.12
N LEU A 112 -2.19 8.09 7.21
CA LEU A 112 -3.48 8.30 6.59
C LEU A 112 -4.60 8.10 7.61
N SER A 113 -5.53 9.05 7.67
CA SER A 113 -6.76 8.84 8.45
C SER A 113 -7.52 7.62 7.94
N PHE A 114 -8.08 6.82 8.84
CA PHE A 114 -8.96 5.71 8.49
C PHE A 114 -10.09 6.15 7.55
N ASP A 115 -10.66 7.34 7.77
CA ASP A 115 -11.74 7.90 6.95
C ASP A 115 -11.33 8.30 5.52
N SER A 116 -10.03 8.24 5.23
CA SER A 116 -9.49 8.49 3.88
C SER A 116 -9.59 7.25 2.98
N ILE A 117 -9.80 6.07 3.54
CA ILE A 117 -9.94 4.81 2.80
C ILE A 117 -11.28 4.82 2.07
N ALA A 118 -11.24 4.83 0.73
CA ALA A 118 -12.47 4.87 -0.05
C ALA A 118 -13.21 3.52 0.02
N SER A 119 -14.46 3.55 0.46
CA SER A 119 -15.37 2.41 0.36
C SER A 119 -16.01 2.32 -1.04
N LYS A 120 -16.71 1.22 -1.33
CA LYS A 120 -17.57 1.12 -2.54
C LYS A 120 -18.58 2.27 -2.61
N GLU A 121 -19.07 2.76 -1.47
CA GLU A 121 -19.97 3.91 -1.40
C GLU A 121 -19.26 5.22 -1.73
N ILE A 122 -18.03 5.42 -1.27
CA ILE A 122 -17.22 6.59 -1.67
C ILE A 122 -16.98 6.59 -3.18
N PHE A 123 -16.66 5.46 -3.79
CA PHE A 123 -16.54 5.37 -5.26
C PHE A 123 -17.82 5.83 -5.97
N LYS A 124 -19.00 5.43 -5.49
CA LYS A 124 -20.29 5.86 -6.07
C LYS A 124 -20.57 7.34 -5.82
N THR A 125 -20.47 7.80 -4.58
CA THR A 125 -20.84 9.17 -4.17
C THR A 125 -19.87 10.24 -4.66
N GLU A 126 -18.60 9.88 -4.80
CA GLU A 126 -17.59 10.70 -5.45
C GLU A 126 -17.56 10.50 -6.98
N ASP A 127 -18.40 9.62 -7.55
CA ASP A 127 -18.47 9.32 -8.99
C ASP A 127 -17.09 8.96 -9.58
N ILE A 128 -16.32 8.15 -8.84
CA ILE A 128 -14.96 7.73 -9.23
C ILE A 128 -15.05 6.70 -10.35
N LYS A 129 -14.40 6.99 -11.48
CA LYS A 129 -14.56 6.26 -12.74
C LYS A 129 -13.31 6.29 -13.60
N GLU A 130 -13.34 5.58 -14.72
CA GLU A 130 -12.31 5.65 -15.75
C GLU A 130 -12.01 7.11 -16.13
N THR A 131 -10.76 7.37 -16.53
CA THR A 131 -10.18 8.71 -16.80
C THR A 131 -9.89 9.57 -15.58
N ASP A 132 -10.39 9.22 -14.39
CA ASP A 132 -9.99 9.94 -13.18
C ASP A 132 -8.50 9.82 -12.93
N ARG A 133 -7.88 10.95 -12.61
CA ARG A 133 -6.44 11.02 -12.34
C ARG A 133 -6.13 10.40 -11.00
N ILE A 134 -5.07 9.62 -10.97
CA ILE A 134 -4.50 9.06 -9.74
C ILE A 134 -3.14 9.67 -9.46
N ILE A 135 -2.73 9.63 -8.19
CA ILE A 135 -1.41 10.05 -7.74
C ILE A 135 -0.95 9.13 -6.63
N PHE A 136 0.34 8.77 -6.62
CA PHE A 136 0.88 7.86 -5.63
C PHE A 136 2.37 8.08 -5.37
N PRO A 137 2.79 8.07 -4.09
CA PRO A 137 4.17 8.01 -3.68
C PRO A 137 4.70 6.56 -3.73
N SER A 138 5.96 6.36 -4.11
CA SER A 138 6.62 5.07 -3.94
C SER A 138 8.12 5.18 -3.74
N LEU A 139 8.72 4.07 -3.32
CA LEU A 139 10.14 3.81 -3.43
C LEU A 139 10.61 3.86 -4.90
N LEU A 140 11.77 4.47 -5.12
CA LEU A 140 12.58 4.33 -6.33
C LEU A 140 13.84 3.54 -5.94
N ILE A 141 13.93 2.27 -6.36
CA ILE A 141 14.95 1.31 -5.87
C ILE A 141 16.38 1.85 -5.98
N ASN A 142 16.68 2.60 -7.04
CA ASN A 142 18.01 3.13 -7.31
C ASN A 142 18.27 4.52 -6.69
N PHE A 143 17.24 5.15 -6.10
CA PHE A 143 17.38 6.44 -5.45
C PHE A 143 16.34 6.60 -4.33
N MET A 144 16.72 6.17 -3.13
CA MET A 144 15.92 6.30 -1.91
C MET A 144 16.36 7.48 -1.02
N GLY A 145 17.54 8.06 -1.30
CA GLY A 145 18.24 9.05 -0.47
C GLY A 145 19.05 8.46 0.67
N ASN A 146 20.06 9.19 1.14
CA ASN A 146 20.94 8.76 2.24
C ASN A 146 20.48 9.31 3.61
N SER A 147 20.24 10.62 3.68
CA SER A 147 19.83 11.35 4.88
C SER A 147 18.32 11.31 5.15
N GLN A 148 17.52 11.12 4.11
CA GLN A 148 16.07 10.99 4.22
C GLN A 148 15.53 10.09 3.12
N ASN A 149 14.32 9.59 3.32
CA ASN A 149 13.53 8.98 2.27
C ASN A 149 13.08 10.06 1.28
N TYR A 150 13.30 9.81 -0.01
CA TYR A 150 12.71 10.57 -1.11
C TYR A 150 11.74 9.68 -1.88
N PRO A 151 10.45 9.60 -1.46
CA PRO A 151 9.46 8.93 -2.27
C PRO A 151 9.28 9.70 -3.57
N VAL A 152 9.35 8.98 -4.69
CA VAL A 152 8.99 9.54 -5.98
C VAL A 152 7.48 9.57 -6.09
N VAL A 153 6.93 10.72 -6.46
CA VAL A 153 5.49 10.89 -6.65
C VAL A 153 5.17 10.69 -8.12
N ARG A 154 4.35 9.68 -8.41
CA ARG A 154 3.86 9.34 -9.75
C ARG A 154 2.40 9.71 -9.90
N ASN A 155 1.97 9.86 -11.14
CA ASN A 155 0.57 10.03 -11.48
C ASN A 155 0.21 9.12 -12.66
N GLY A 156 -1.09 9.00 -12.90
CA GLY A 156 -1.67 8.20 -13.97
C GLY A 156 -3.17 8.41 -14.03
N THR A 157 -3.88 7.49 -14.66
CA THR A 157 -5.35 7.51 -14.72
C THR A 157 -5.95 6.14 -14.41
N ILE A 158 -7.19 6.11 -13.94
CA ILE A 158 -7.97 4.87 -13.89
C ILE A 158 -8.27 4.47 -15.35
N ALA A 159 -7.76 3.31 -15.74
CA ALA A 159 -7.92 2.78 -17.11
C ALA A 159 -9.19 1.95 -17.24
N LEU A 160 -9.50 1.12 -16.23
CA LEU A 160 -10.67 0.24 -16.23
C LEU A 160 -11.07 -0.14 -14.81
N ILE A 161 -12.37 -0.03 -14.50
CA ILE A 161 -13.00 -0.62 -13.30
C ILE A 161 -13.91 -1.78 -13.76
N PRO A 162 -13.42 -3.03 -13.77
CA PRO A 162 -14.21 -4.18 -14.19
C PRO A 162 -15.44 -4.39 -13.31
N SER A 163 -16.57 -4.75 -13.93
CA SER A 163 -17.78 -5.17 -13.21
C SER A 163 -17.72 -6.62 -12.72
N GLU A 164 -16.73 -7.39 -13.16
CA GLU A 164 -16.51 -8.78 -12.79
C GLU A 164 -15.13 -9.02 -12.19
N LYS A 165 -14.96 -10.16 -11.51
CA LYS A 165 -13.67 -10.53 -10.92
C LYS A 165 -12.68 -10.92 -12.02
N VAL A 166 -11.50 -10.31 -11.98
CA VAL A 166 -10.41 -10.55 -12.93
C VAL A 166 -9.60 -11.76 -12.49
N PRO A 167 -9.29 -12.72 -13.39
CA PRO A 167 -8.36 -13.80 -13.09
C PRO A 167 -6.94 -13.27 -12.91
N LEU A 168 -6.30 -13.66 -11.81
CA LEU A 168 -4.93 -13.30 -11.47
C LEU A 168 -4.12 -14.55 -11.18
N LYS A 169 -2.86 -14.52 -11.62
CA LYS A 169 -1.86 -15.54 -11.31
C LYS A 169 -0.56 -14.87 -10.91
N TYR A 170 -0.14 -15.05 -9.66
CA TYR A 170 1.07 -14.41 -9.12
C TYR A 170 1.70 -15.23 -8.00
N LYS A 171 2.94 -14.91 -7.62
CA LYS A 171 3.68 -15.62 -6.57
C LYS A 171 3.66 -14.84 -5.26
N VAL A 172 3.41 -15.55 -4.16
CA VAL A 172 3.50 -15.05 -2.79
C VAL A 172 4.46 -15.95 -2.02
N GLY A 173 5.70 -15.50 -1.84
CA GLY A 173 6.78 -16.35 -1.36
C GLY A 173 7.02 -17.51 -2.34
N GLN A 174 6.90 -18.75 -1.86
CA GLN A 174 7.03 -19.95 -2.68
C GLN A 174 5.69 -20.47 -3.25
N LYS A 175 4.56 -19.90 -2.81
CA LYS A 175 3.22 -20.31 -3.24
C LYS A 175 2.83 -19.57 -4.51
N GLU A 176 2.32 -20.30 -5.48
CA GLU A 176 1.61 -19.74 -6.62
C GLU A 176 0.14 -19.54 -6.24
N ILE A 177 -0.36 -18.32 -6.45
CA ILE A 177 -1.74 -17.95 -6.22
C ILE A 177 -2.41 -17.86 -7.58
N GLU A 178 -3.47 -18.64 -7.78
CA GLU A 178 -4.40 -18.51 -8.89
C GLU A 178 -5.77 -18.18 -8.31
N THR A 179 -6.33 -17.04 -8.70
CA THR A 179 -7.52 -16.48 -8.05
C THR A 179 -8.32 -15.61 -9.03
N LYS A 180 -9.54 -15.24 -8.64
CA LYS A 180 -10.33 -14.21 -9.32
C LYS A 180 -10.67 -13.12 -8.32
N GLN A 181 -10.31 -11.88 -8.61
CA GLN A 181 -10.42 -10.77 -7.65
C GLN A 181 -11.04 -9.52 -8.25
N GLU A 182 -11.69 -8.74 -7.40
CA GLU A 182 -12.02 -7.35 -7.74
C GLU A 182 -10.73 -6.53 -7.74
N VAL A 183 -10.35 -6.01 -8.89
CA VAL A 183 -9.18 -5.14 -9.07
C VAL A 183 -9.55 -3.93 -9.91
N ILE A 184 -8.74 -2.87 -9.83
CA ILE A 184 -8.83 -1.74 -10.74
C ILE A 184 -7.56 -1.72 -11.57
N PHE A 185 -7.70 -1.44 -12.86
CA PHE A 185 -6.56 -1.21 -13.75
C PHE A 185 -6.30 0.28 -13.87
N VAL A 186 -5.03 0.64 -13.80
CA VAL A 186 -4.59 2.03 -13.92
C VAL A 186 -3.53 2.13 -15.00
N ASP A 187 -3.64 3.17 -15.82
CA ASP A 187 -2.58 3.57 -16.74
C ASP A 187 -1.55 4.36 -15.94
N ALA A 188 -0.52 3.66 -15.51
CA ALA A 188 0.57 4.19 -14.72
C ALA A 188 1.78 3.27 -14.79
N THR A 189 2.98 3.85 -14.89
CA THR A 189 4.21 3.08 -14.88
C THR A 189 4.45 2.46 -13.49
N SER A 190 4.07 1.19 -13.32
CA SER A 190 4.44 0.38 -12.16
C SER A 190 5.85 -0.19 -12.34
N ILE A 191 6.83 0.41 -11.70
CA ILE A 191 8.22 -0.07 -11.69
C ILE A 191 8.54 -0.87 -10.42
N PRO A 192 9.64 -1.65 -10.41
CA PRO A 192 10.15 -2.24 -9.18
C PRO A 192 10.21 -1.24 -8.02
N GLY A 193 9.65 -1.62 -6.87
CA GLY A 193 9.52 -0.78 -5.68
C GLY A 193 8.14 -0.14 -5.49
N ALA A 194 7.29 -0.09 -6.51
CA ALA A 194 5.94 0.46 -6.40
C ALA A 194 4.93 -0.47 -5.69
N SER A 195 5.19 -1.78 -5.62
CA SER A 195 4.33 -2.73 -4.92
C SER A 195 4.12 -2.33 -3.47
N GLY A 196 2.87 -2.33 -3.03
CA GLY A 196 2.41 -1.88 -1.72
C GLY A 196 2.21 -0.36 -1.57
N SER A 197 2.45 0.43 -2.62
CA SER A 197 2.16 1.89 -2.59
C SER A 197 0.66 2.19 -2.41
N PRO A 198 0.33 3.25 -1.66
CA PRO A 198 -1.03 3.77 -1.60
C PRO A 198 -1.37 4.55 -2.88
N ILE A 199 -2.53 4.27 -3.47
CA ILE A 199 -3.02 4.95 -4.67
C ILE A 199 -4.12 5.93 -4.29
N PHE A 200 -3.94 7.21 -4.60
CA PHE A 200 -4.92 8.25 -4.25
C PHE A 200 -5.63 8.81 -5.47
N LEU A 201 -6.87 9.24 -5.27
CA LEU A 201 -7.54 10.14 -6.21
C LEU A 201 -6.81 11.47 -6.24
N PHE A 202 -6.47 11.96 -7.42
CA PHE A 202 -5.86 13.27 -7.58
C PHE A 202 -6.85 14.38 -7.18
N PRO A 203 -6.52 15.28 -6.24
CA PRO A 203 -7.43 16.28 -5.71
C PRO A 203 -7.49 17.52 -6.63
N GLY A 204 -7.75 17.30 -7.91
CA GLY A 204 -7.80 18.35 -8.92
C GLY A 204 -9.02 18.25 -9.82
N PRO A 205 -9.03 19.00 -10.93
CA PRO A 205 -10.18 19.07 -11.80
C PRO A 205 -10.57 17.72 -12.41
N ARG A 206 -11.87 17.40 -12.38
CA ARG A 206 -12.44 16.16 -12.94
C ARG A 206 -13.94 16.33 -13.25
N ILE A 207 -14.50 15.40 -14.01
CA ILE A 207 -15.95 15.33 -14.26
C ILE A 207 -16.59 14.50 -13.15
N LYS A 208 -17.39 15.14 -12.30
CA LYS A 208 -18.16 14.49 -11.23
C LYS A 208 -19.65 14.77 -11.42
N ASN A 209 -20.48 13.73 -11.46
CA ASN A 209 -21.92 13.81 -11.70
C ASN A 209 -22.26 14.67 -12.93
N ASN A 210 -21.58 14.39 -14.05
CA ASN A 210 -21.69 15.13 -15.32
C ASN A 210 -21.43 16.65 -15.22
N SER A 211 -20.76 17.09 -14.15
CA SER A 211 -20.41 18.49 -13.93
C SER A 211 -18.91 18.65 -13.75
N TYR A 212 -18.36 19.77 -14.19
CA TYR A 212 -16.96 20.10 -13.97
C TYR A 212 -16.74 20.40 -12.49
N ASN A 213 -15.93 19.59 -11.81
CA ASN A 213 -15.52 19.81 -10.44
C ASN A 213 -14.08 20.31 -10.45
N LEU A 214 -13.82 21.48 -9.86
CA LEU A 214 -12.48 22.10 -9.82
C LEU A 214 -11.53 21.47 -8.79
N GLY A 215 -11.98 20.46 -8.04
CA GLY A 215 -11.36 20.07 -6.78
C GLY A 215 -11.74 21.05 -5.65
N GLY A 216 -11.14 20.88 -4.48
CA GLY A 216 -11.34 21.82 -3.36
C GLY A 216 -11.56 21.16 -2.00
N LYS A 217 -11.81 19.85 -1.95
CA LYS A 217 -11.64 19.08 -0.71
C LYS A 217 -10.22 18.48 -0.71
N ASN A 218 -9.40 18.87 0.25
CA ASN A 218 -8.06 18.29 0.49
C ASN A 218 -8.12 16.83 1.02
N LYS A 219 -9.22 16.11 0.80
CA LYS A 219 -9.37 14.75 1.28
C LYS A 219 -8.64 13.81 0.32
N ALA A 220 -7.55 13.22 0.80
CA ALA A 220 -6.77 12.24 0.07
C ALA A 220 -7.50 10.89 0.05
N TYR A 221 -8.46 10.69 -0.87
CA TYR A 221 -9.13 9.40 -0.99
C TYR A 221 -8.14 8.33 -1.44
N LEU A 222 -7.85 7.36 -0.58
CA LEU A 222 -7.10 6.16 -0.92
C LEU A 222 -8.03 5.23 -1.70
N LEU A 223 -7.69 4.98 -2.97
CA LEU A 223 -8.45 4.15 -3.91
C LEU A 223 -8.02 2.69 -3.89
N GLY A 224 -6.79 2.41 -3.46
CA GLY A 224 -6.28 1.04 -3.44
C GLY A 224 -4.82 0.93 -3.07
N VAL A 225 -4.34 -0.31 -3.06
CA VAL A 225 -2.96 -0.70 -2.81
C VAL A 225 -2.38 -1.25 -4.10
N MET A 226 -1.24 -0.72 -4.53
CA MET A 226 -0.54 -1.17 -5.72
C MET A 226 -0.09 -2.63 -5.59
N HIS A 227 -0.51 -3.49 -6.51
CA HIS A 227 0.00 -4.86 -6.62
C HIS A 227 1.28 -4.89 -7.47
N GLY A 228 1.19 -4.37 -8.69
CA GLY A 228 2.26 -4.45 -9.68
C GLY A 228 1.71 -4.23 -11.09
N PHE A 229 2.54 -4.50 -12.10
CA PHE A 229 2.10 -4.38 -13.49
C PHE A 229 1.26 -5.59 -13.91
N TYR A 230 0.28 -5.36 -14.78
CA TYR A 230 -0.40 -6.44 -15.46
C TYR A 230 0.57 -7.01 -16.49
N HIS A 231 1.05 -8.25 -16.25
CA HIS A 231 1.94 -8.93 -17.16
C HIS A 231 1.25 -9.05 -18.52
N ALA A 232 1.82 -8.40 -19.55
CA ALA A 232 1.49 -8.78 -20.91
C ALA A 232 1.86 -10.26 -21.10
N ILE A 233 1.01 -11.02 -21.80
CA ILE A 233 1.36 -12.36 -22.24
C ILE A 233 2.74 -12.26 -22.93
N PRO A 234 3.75 -13.03 -22.51
CA PRO A 234 5.08 -12.95 -23.09
C PRO A 234 4.99 -13.08 -24.61
N ARG A 235 5.51 -12.10 -25.35
CA ARG A 235 5.70 -12.26 -26.80
C ARG A 235 7.01 -13.02 -27.00
N GLU A 236 6.99 -14.10 -27.76
CA GLU A 236 8.24 -14.67 -28.28
C GLU A 236 8.89 -13.61 -29.18
N LEU A 237 10.03 -13.07 -28.76
CA LEU A 237 10.89 -12.32 -29.67
C LEU A 237 11.54 -13.35 -30.60
N ILE A 238 11.20 -13.30 -31.88
CA ILE A 238 12.00 -13.95 -32.92
C ILE A 238 13.24 -13.08 -33.06
N GLU A 239 14.29 -13.40 -32.31
CA GLU A 239 15.62 -12.89 -32.60
C GLU A 239 15.98 -13.39 -34.00
N VAL A 240 16.14 -12.46 -34.95
CA VAL A 240 16.68 -12.77 -36.27
C VAL A 240 18.15 -13.10 -36.07
N GLU A 241 18.40 -14.40 -35.87
CA GLU A 241 19.67 -15.13 -35.87
C GLU A 241 20.91 -14.39 -35.31
N THR A 242 21.26 -14.68 -34.07
CA THR A 242 22.61 -15.20 -33.74
C THR A 242 22.61 -15.81 -32.34
N THR A 243 22.77 -17.14 -32.28
CA THR A 243 22.96 -17.97 -31.08
C THR A 243 21.81 -18.02 -30.06
N GLU A 244 21.20 -19.20 -29.94
CA GLU A 244 20.06 -19.53 -29.11
C GLU A 244 20.19 -19.10 -27.64
N THR A 245 19.54 -17.99 -27.28
CA THR A 245 18.97 -17.82 -25.94
C THR A 245 17.55 -17.26 -26.08
N LYS A 246 16.52 -18.12 -25.94
CA LYS A 246 15.12 -17.68 -25.84
C LYS A 246 14.96 -16.85 -24.58
N THR A 247 15.05 -15.53 -24.69
CA THR A 247 14.85 -14.61 -23.57
C THR A 247 13.40 -14.14 -23.56
N MET A 248 12.61 -14.59 -22.58
CA MET A 248 11.26 -14.08 -22.35
C MET A 248 11.35 -12.76 -21.60
N PHE A 249 10.98 -11.65 -22.24
CA PHE A 249 10.81 -10.35 -21.58
C PHE A 249 9.34 -10.15 -21.22
N SER A 250 9.03 -9.91 -19.95
CA SER A 250 7.74 -9.33 -19.58
C SER A 250 7.88 -7.81 -19.63
N GLU A 251 7.37 -7.19 -20.69
CA GLU A 251 7.30 -5.74 -20.77
C GLU A 251 6.22 -5.20 -19.82
N ASN A 252 6.48 -4.03 -19.23
CA ASN A 252 5.43 -3.29 -18.56
C ASN A 252 4.46 -2.79 -19.65
N SER A 253 3.25 -3.31 -19.65
CA SER A 253 2.19 -2.98 -20.61
C SER A 253 1.67 -1.54 -20.52
N GLY A 254 2.21 -0.73 -19.59
CA GLY A 254 1.65 0.57 -19.19
C GLY A 254 0.50 0.43 -18.18
N ILE A 255 -0.04 -0.78 -18.02
CA ILE A 255 -1.17 -1.07 -17.14
C ILE A 255 -0.67 -1.68 -15.82
N ALA A 256 -1.08 -1.07 -14.72
CA ALA A 256 -0.88 -1.60 -13.38
C ALA A 256 -2.19 -2.06 -12.74
N ILE A 257 -2.07 -3.02 -11.82
CA ILE A 257 -3.17 -3.59 -11.06
C ILE A 257 -3.13 -3.00 -9.65
N ILE A 258 -4.28 -2.54 -9.17
CA ILE A 258 -4.46 -2.11 -7.79
C ILE A 258 -5.55 -2.97 -7.14
N PHE A 259 -5.30 -3.44 -5.93
CA PHE A 259 -6.36 -3.99 -5.08
C PHE A 259 -7.15 -2.81 -4.50
N PRO A 260 -8.47 -2.72 -4.72
CA PRO A 260 -9.24 -1.57 -4.31
C PRO A 260 -9.23 -1.41 -2.79
N SER A 261 -9.35 -0.17 -2.32
CA SER A 261 -9.26 0.18 -0.89
C SER A 261 -10.32 -0.48 -0.02
N TRP A 262 -11.46 -0.89 -0.58
CA TRP A 262 -12.44 -1.67 0.19
C TRP A 262 -11.95 -3.08 0.55
N LYS A 263 -10.96 -3.64 -0.16
CA LYS A 263 -10.25 -4.87 0.27
C LYS A 263 -9.44 -4.64 1.53
N LEU A 264 -8.88 -3.45 1.71
CA LEU A 264 -8.26 -3.08 2.98
C LEU A 264 -9.29 -2.96 4.11
N LEU A 265 -10.49 -2.44 3.82
CA LEU A 265 -11.59 -2.39 4.80
C LEU A 265 -12.05 -3.81 5.20
N GLU A 266 -12.15 -4.75 4.24
CA GLU A 266 -12.44 -6.16 4.51
C GLU A 266 -11.40 -6.78 5.48
N LEU A 267 -10.10 -6.48 5.32
CA LEU A 267 -9.06 -6.91 6.25
C LEU A 267 -9.32 -6.37 7.67
N PHE A 268 -9.64 -5.09 7.80
CA PHE A 268 -9.93 -4.48 9.10
C PHE A 268 -11.23 -4.93 9.74
N GLN A 269 -12.12 -5.58 8.98
CA GLN A 269 -13.35 -6.20 9.50
C GLN A 269 -13.13 -7.64 9.98
N ASN A 270 -11.94 -8.21 9.77
CA ASN A 270 -11.61 -9.56 10.23
C ASN A 270 -11.69 -9.67 11.77
N GLU A 271 -12.20 -10.80 12.26
CA GLU A 271 -12.33 -11.12 13.68
C GLU A 271 -10.99 -11.02 14.43
N ASP A 272 -9.90 -11.55 13.87
CA ASP A 272 -8.57 -11.55 14.51
C ASP A 272 -8.03 -10.12 14.66
N PHE A 273 -8.26 -9.27 13.65
CA PHE A 273 -7.92 -7.86 13.70
C PHE A 273 -8.71 -7.15 14.79
N ASN A 274 -10.04 -7.27 14.76
CA ASN A 274 -10.92 -6.63 15.72
C ASN A 274 -10.66 -7.07 17.16
N LYS A 275 -10.43 -8.36 17.38
CA LYS A 275 -10.08 -8.91 18.69
C LYS A 275 -8.81 -8.25 19.24
N ARG A 276 -7.74 -8.20 18.44
CA ARG A 276 -6.48 -7.58 18.87
C ARG A 276 -6.63 -6.08 19.12
N ILE A 277 -7.34 -5.35 18.26
CA ILE A 277 -7.57 -3.92 18.47
C ILE A 277 -8.35 -3.68 19.76
N ASN A 278 -9.37 -4.48 20.07
CA ASN A 278 -10.12 -4.39 21.32
C ASN A 278 -9.24 -4.63 22.55
N GLU A 279 -8.36 -5.65 22.52
CA GLU A 279 -7.38 -5.90 23.57
C GLU A 279 -6.46 -4.69 23.80
N LEU A 280 -5.89 -4.15 22.71
CA LEU A 280 -5.02 -2.97 22.77
C LEU A 280 -5.77 -1.73 23.29
N SER A 281 -7.01 -1.52 22.86
CA SER A 281 -7.85 -0.42 23.34
C SER A 281 -8.15 -0.52 24.83
N ASN A 282 -8.38 -1.73 25.37
CA ASN A 282 -8.59 -1.93 26.79
C ASN A 282 -7.33 -1.59 27.61
N ILE A 283 -6.16 -2.03 27.14
CA ILE A 283 -4.87 -1.67 27.75
C ILE A 283 -4.68 -0.15 27.79
N GLU A 284 -5.03 0.56 26.71
CA GLU A 284 -4.92 2.02 26.69
C GLU A 284 -5.93 2.72 27.60
N LYS A 285 -7.14 2.17 27.77
CA LYS A 285 -8.12 2.68 28.74
C LYS A 285 -7.62 2.53 30.18
N GLU A 286 -7.00 1.40 30.51
CA GLU A 286 -6.43 1.17 31.84
C GLU A 286 -5.28 2.13 32.14
N LYS A 287 -4.38 2.37 31.18
CA LYS A 287 -3.31 3.36 31.31
C LYS A 287 -3.81 4.78 31.56
N LEU A 288 -4.96 5.16 30.98
CA LEU A 288 -5.57 6.46 31.20
C LEU A 288 -6.27 6.58 32.56
N LYS A 289 -6.80 5.50 33.11
CA LYS A 289 -7.39 5.48 34.46
C LYS A 289 -6.35 5.60 35.58
N ASN A 290 -5.13 5.14 35.32
CA ASN A 290 -4.04 5.12 36.29
C ASN A 290 -3.11 6.37 36.20
N LYS A 291 -3.47 7.36 35.36
CA LYS A 291 -2.82 8.67 35.28
C LYS A 291 -3.68 9.73 35.94
#